data_AF-A0A837ID78-F1
#
_entry.id   AF-A0A837ID78-F1
#
_cell.length_a   1.000
_cell.length_b   1.000
_cell.length_c   1.000
_cell.angle_alpha   90.00
_cell.angle_beta   90.00
_cell.angle_gamma   90.00
#
_symmetry.space_group_name_H-M   'P 1'
#
loop_
_entity.id
_entity.type
_entity.pdbx_description
1 polymer ?
#
loop_
_entity_poly.entity_id
_entity_poly.type
_entity_poly.pdbx_seq_one_letter_code
_entity_poly.pdbx_strand_id
1 'polypeptide(L)'
;MDGLTNTLDLYLVKKAPALPKSVKEFIVSVAPWLEVIGAVFTLPAIFALFGFNAMMYGTPYGSYVNARAGYGFSLSTLFLFVGLVLMILAIPGLFKRSKVGWNYVFYSVLINAVYSLLSYQLFGMIVGTLISLYLLFQVKSYYK
;
A
#
# COMPACT_ATOMS: atom_id res chain seq x y z
N MET A 1 11.18 11.86 9.88
CA MET A 1 9.81 11.72 9.37
C MET A 1 9.13 13.08 9.23
N ASP A 2 9.21 13.95 10.24
CA ASP A 2 8.50 15.24 10.23
C ASP A 2 8.90 16.16 9.07
N GLY A 3 10.18 16.16 8.66
CA GLY A 3 10.63 16.95 7.51
C GLY A 3 9.90 16.61 6.20
N LEU A 4 9.82 15.32 5.84
CA LEU A 4 9.12 14.87 4.63
C LEU A 4 7.61 15.17 4.73
N THR A 5 7.00 14.85 5.87
CA THR A 5 5.58 15.10 6.11
C THR A 5 5.25 16.59 6.02
N ASN A 6 6.10 17.49 6.52
CA ASN A 6 5.90 18.93 6.44
C ASN A 6 5.99 19.45 5.00
N THR A 7 6.94 18.95 4.21
CA THR A 7 7.05 19.28 2.79
C THR A 7 5.80 18.82 2.04
N LEU A 8 5.36 17.57 2.26
CA LEU A 8 4.15 17.04 1.63
C LEU A 8 2.89 17.80 2.07
N ASP A 9 2.81 18.23 3.33
CA ASP A 9 1.69 19.05 3.83
C ASP A 9 1.64 20.42 3.11
N LEU A 10 2.80 21.06 2.92
CA LEU A 10 2.90 22.31 2.18
C LEU A 10 2.39 22.18 0.74
N TYR A 11 2.78 21.12 0.02
CA TYR A 11 2.41 20.98 -1.39
C TYR A 11 1.02 20.37 -1.59
N LEU A 12 0.66 19.33 -0.84
CA LEU A 12 -0.56 18.55 -1.07
C LEU A 12 -1.79 19.08 -0.32
N VAL A 13 -1.60 19.91 0.71
CA VAL A 13 -2.71 20.49 1.47
C VAL A 13 -2.80 22.00 1.25
N LYS A 14 -1.66 22.72 1.31
CA LYS A 14 -1.69 24.20 1.21
C LYS A 14 -1.66 24.73 -0.23
N LYS A 15 -0.96 24.06 -1.14
CA LYS A 15 -0.85 24.49 -2.55
C LYS A 15 -1.82 23.78 -3.49
N ALA A 16 -2.16 22.52 -3.22
CA ALA A 16 -3.11 21.77 -4.02
C ALA A 16 -4.57 22.12 -3.65
N PRO A 17 -5.54 22.00 -4.59
CA PRO A 17 -6.94 22.23 -4.31
C PRO A 17 -7.44 21.40 -3.12
N ALA A 18 -8.12 22.03 -2.18
CA ALA A 18 -8.66 21.34 -1.01
C ALA A 18 -9.96 20.59 -1.37
N LEU A 19 -10.10 19.36 -0.89
CA LEU A 19 -11.35 18.61 -1.06
C LEU A 19 -12.46 19.19 -0.18
N PRO A 20 -13.73 19.16 -0.64
CA PRO A 20 -14.87 19.52 0.19
C PRO A 20 -14.94 18.65 1.45
N LYS A 21 -15.47 19.21 2.53
CA LYS A 21 -15.58 18.53 3.84
C LYS A 21 -16.33 17.19 3.74
N SER A 22 -17.40 17.13 2.96
CA SER A 22 -18.19 15.91 2.72
C SER A 22 -17.35 14.78 2.10
N VAL A 23 -16.48 15.11 1.13
CA VAL A 23 -15.59 14.15 0.47
C VAL A 23 -14.55 13.63 1.46
N LYS A 24 -13.97 14.51 2.28
CA LYS A 24 -13.02 14.11 3.32
C LYS A 24 -13.65 13.16 4.34
N GLU A 25 -14.86 13.48 4.80
CA GLU A 25 -15.62 12.62 5.72
C GLU A 25 -15.94 11.26 5.11
N PHE A 26 -16.34 11.24 3.83
CA PHE A 26 -16.58 10.01 3.09
C PHE A 26 -15.31 9.15 3.02
N ILE A 27 -14.17 9.71 2.61
CA ILE A 27 -12.89 8.99 2.54
C ILE A 27 -12.52 8.42 3.92
N VAL A 28 -12.62 9.21 4.99
CA VAL A 28 -12.29 8.77 6.35
C VAL A 28 -13.24 7.65 6.81
N SER A 29 -14.51 7.70 6.41
CA SER A 29 -15.48 6.66 6.76
C SER A 29 -15.25 5.35 6.01
N VAL A 30 -14.75 5.42 4.77
CA VAL A 30 -14.55 4.26 3.89
C VAL A 30 -13.15 3.67 4.01
N ALA A 31 -12.13 4.46 4.37
CA ALA A 31 -10.74 4.01 4.46
C ALA A 31 -10.53 2.73 5.30
N PRO A 32 -11.10 2.57 6.52
CA PRO A 32 -10.95 1.34 7.28
C PRO A 32 -11.52 0.12 6.54
N TRP A 33 -12.65 0.29 5.84
CA TRP A 33 -13.30 -0.77 5.09
C TRP A 33 -12.51 -1.16 3.84
N LEU A 34 -11.86 -0.20 3.18
CA LEU A 34 -10.96 -0.49 2.06
C LEU A 34 -9.78 -1.37 2.50
N GLU A 35 -9.17 -1.07 3.65
CA GLU A 35 -8.09 -1.90 4.19
C GLU A 35 -8.58 -3.29 4.62
N VAL A 36 -9.79 -3.39 5.21
CA VAL A 36 -10.39 -4.70 5.56
C VAL A 36 -10.64 -5.54 4.31
N ILE A 37 -11.30 -4.96 3.31
CA ILE A 37 -11.58 -5.61 2.04
C ILE A 37 -10.26 -6.02 1.37
N GLY A 38 -9.30 -5.10 1.32
CA GLY A 38 -7.96 -5.34 0.80
C GLY A 38 -7.28 -6.52 1.49
N ALA A 39 -7.32 -6.60 2.82
CA ALA A 39 -6.74 -7.69 3.59
C ALA A 39 -7.46 -9.03 3.31
N VAL A 40 -8.78 -9.03 3.26
CA VAL A 40 -9.59 -10.23 2.99
C VAL A 40 -9.29 -10.82 1.61
N PHE A 41 -9.01 -10.00 0.60
CA PHE A 41 -8.65 -10.48 -0.74
C PHE A 41 -7.16 -10.80 -0.88
N THR A 42 -6.29 -9.96 -0.29
CA THR A 42 -4.84 -10.10 -0.46
C THR A 42 -4.28 -11.29 0.31
N LEU A 43 -4.81 -11.58 1.51
CA LEU A 43 -4.31 -12.68 2.33
C LEU A 43 -4.48 -14.05 1.65
N PRO A 44 -5.67 -14.44 1.15
CA PRO A 44 -5.83 -15.67 0.36
C PRO A 44 -5.04 -15.64 -0.94
N ALA A 45 -4.94 -14.50 -1.61
CA ALA A 45 -4.16 -14.38 -2.84
C ALA A 45 -2.67 -14.68 -2.60
N ILE A 46 -2.10 -14.18 -1.51
CA ILE A 46 -0.72 -14.47 -1.11
C ILE A 46 -0.54 -15.97 -0.80
N PHE A 47 -1.47 -16.59 -0.06
CA PHE A 47 -1.43 -18.03 0.19
C PHE A 47 -1.55 -18.86 -1.09
N ALA A 48 -2.42 -18.48 -2.01
CA ALA A 48 -2.57 -19.12 -3.31
C ALA A 48 -1.30 -18.99 -4.15
N LEU A 49 -0.66 -17.81 -4.15
CA LEU A 49 0.64 -17.61 -4.80
C LEU A 49 1.71 -18.53 -4.19
N PHE A 50 1.80 -18.63 -2.87
CA PHE A 50 2.76 -19.54 -2.23
C PHE A 50 2.47 -21.01 -2.54
N GLY A 51 1.21 -21.45 -2.44
CA GLY A 51 0.80 -22.81 -2.75
C GLY A 51 1.06 -23.18 -4.21
N PHE A 52 0.74 -22.28 -5.14
CA PHE A 52 1.01 -22.46 -6.56
C PHE A 52 2.52 -22.56 -6.84
N ASN A 53 3.33 -21.68 -6.24
CA ASN A 53 4.79 -21.77 -6.36
C ASN A 53 5.30 -23.13 -5.85
N ALA A 54 4.86 -23.57 -4.67
CA ALA A 54 5.24 -24.85 -4.07
C ALA A 54 4.87 -26.06 -4.95
N MET A 55 3.69 -26.05 -5.58
CA MET A 55 3.29 -27.11 -6.52
C MET A 55 4.17 -27.12 -7.78
N MET A 56 4.47 -25.95 -8.34
CA MET A 56 5.28 -25.83 -9.56
C MET A 56 6.72 -26.31 -9.36
N TYR A 57 7.29 -26.14 -8.15
CA TYR A 57 8.63 -26.62 -7.82
C TYR A 57 8.86 -28.11 -8.09
N GLY A 58 7.85 -28.95 -7.87
CA GLY A 58 7.94 -30.40 -8.08
C GLY A 58 7.87 -30.85 -9.55
N THR A 59 7.69 -29.92 -10.49
CA THR A 59 7.51 -30.25 -11.91
C THR A 59 8.76 -29.88 -12.73
N PRO A 60 9.13 -30.66 -13.77
CA PRO A 60 10.24 -30.31 -14.67
C PRO A 60 10.04 -28.94 -15.34
N TYR A 61 8.79 -28.61 -15.67
CA TYR A 61 8.43 -27.33 -16.27
C TYR A 61 8.55 -26.17 -15.28
N GLY A 62 8.07 -26.33 -14.04
CA GLY A 62 8.19 -25.32 -13.01
C GLY A 62 9.63 -25.10 -12.57
N SER A 63 10.51 -26.11 -12.59
CA SER A 63 11.95 -25.90 -12.37
C SER A 63 12.58 -25.04 -13.47
N TYR A 64 12.20 -25.23 -14.73
CA TYR A 64 12.66 -24.40 -15.86
C TYR A 64 12.15 -22.95 -15.79
N VAL A 65 10.89 -22.76 -15.42
CA VAL A 65 10.28 -21.43 -15.26
C VAL A 65 10.88 -20.70 -14.06
N ASN A 66 11.03 -21.38 -12.91
CA ASN A 66 11.64 -20.79 -11.71
C ASN A 66 13.14 -20.48 -11.91
N ALA A 67 13.89 -21.30 -12.65
CA ALA A 67 15.30 -21.01 -12.97
C ALA A 67 15.46 -19.73 -13.82
N ARG A 68 14.46 -19.37 -14.63
CA ARG A 68 14.43 -18.12 -15.42
C ARG A 68 13.79 -16.94 -14.68
N ALA A 69 12.79 -17.20 -13.84
CA ALA A 69 12.06 -16.17 -13.08
C ALA A 69 12.72 -15.81 -11.73
N GLY A 70 13.74 -16.57 -11.31
CA GLY A 70 14.37 -16.47 -10.00
C GLY A 70 13.73 -17.45 -9.00
N TYR A 71 14.56 -18.22 -8.30
CA TYR A 71 14.10 -19.14 -7.26
C TYR A 71 13.39 -18.36 -6.15
N GLY A 72 12.12 -18.69 -5.90
CA GLY A 72 11.45 -18.71 -4.58
C GLY A 72 11.62 -17.49 -3.71
N PHE A 73 10.52 -16.76 -3.52
CA PHE A 73 10.49 -15.38 -2.97
C PHE A 73 11.02 -14.35 -3.97
N SER A 74 10.18 -14.00 -4.94
CA SER A 74 10.42 -12.82 -5.76
C SER A 74 10.44 -11.56 -4.88
N LEU A 75 11.20 -10.55 -5.30
CA LEU A 75 11.18 -9.23 -4.67
C LEU A 75 9.74 -8.72 -4.52
N SER A 76 8.90 -8.95 -5.53
CA SER A 76 7.47 -8.62 -5.51
C SER A 76 6.70 -9.28 -4.37
N THR A 77 6.97 -10.56 -4.07
CA THR A 77 6.32 -11.29 -2.98
C THR A 77 6.67 -10.69 -1.61
N LEU A 78 7.93 -10.27 -1.42
CA LEU A 78 8.36 -9.60 -0.19
C LEU A 78 7.62 -8.28 0.02
N PHE A 79 7.56 -7.43 -1.00
CA PHE A 79 6.87 -6.15 -0.94
C PHE A 79 5.35 -6.31 -0.74
N LEU A 80 4.73 -7.30 -1.38
CA LEU A 80 3.33 -7.65 -1.14
C LEU A 80 3.07 -8.06 0.32
N PHE A 81 3.96 -8.86 0.90
CA PHE A 81 3.83 -9.29 2.30
C PHE A 81 3.97 -8.10 3.27
N VAL A 82 4.97 -7.25 3.08
CA VAL A 82 5.14 -6.02 3.89
C VAL A 82 3.93 -5.10 3.75
N GLY A 83 3.41 -4.93 2.53
CA GLY A 83 2.19 -4.17 2.26
C GLY A 83 0.98 -4.72 3.01
N LEU A 84 0.78 -6.04 2.99
CA LEU A 84 -0.29 -6.72 3.72
C LEU A 84 -0.18 -6.49 5.23
N VAL A 85 1.03 -6.60 5.80
CA VAL A 85 1.25 -6.36 7.24
C VAL A 85 0.89 -4.92 7.60
N LEU A 86 1.35 -3.93 6.83
CA LEU A 86 1.02 -2.52 7.07
C LEU A 86 -0.48 -2.24 6.95
N MET A 87 -1.14 -2.82 5.96
CA MET A 87 -2.60 -2.75 5.77
C MET A 87 -3.34 -3.30 7.00
N ILE A 88 -2.99 -4.50 7.47
CA ILE A 88 -3.64 -5.10 8.65
C ILE A 88 -3.40 -4.25 9.90
N LEU A 89 -2.19 -3.73 10.09
CA LEU A 89 -1.85 -2.85 11.22
C LEU A 89 -2.56 -1.49 11.17
N ALA A 90 -2.88 -1.00 9.97
CA ALA A 90 -3.62 0.24 9.78
C ALA A 90 -5.07 0.12 10.27
N ILE A 91 -5.72 -1.03 10.08
CA ILE A 91 -7.16 -1.24 10.33
C ILE A 91 -7.62 -0.73 11.71
N PRO A 92 -7.05 -1.18 12.85
CA PRO A 92 -7.51 -0.73 14.18
C PRO A 92 -7.32 0.76 14.39
N GLY A 93 -6.23 1.32 13.85
CA GLY A 93 -5.93 2.74 13.93
C GLY A 93 -6.87 3.58 13.09
N LEU A 94 -7.24 3.12 11.89
CA LEU A 94 -8.17 3.82 11.02
C LEU A 94 -9.59 3.85 11.60
N PHE A 95 -10.08 2.74 12.18
CA PHE A 95 -11.36 2.73 12.89
C PHE A 95 -11.38 3.68 14.08
N LYS A 96 -10.26 3.78 14.82
CA LYS A 96 -10.11 4.71 15.95
C LYS A 96 -9.75 6.13 15.53
N ARG A 97 -9.60 6.39 14.22
CA ARG A 97 -9.10 7.65 13.66
C ARG A 97 -7.81 8.12 14.35
N SER A 98 -6.90 7.20 14.59
CA SER A 98 -5.62 7.50 15.22
C SER A 98 -4.55 7.86 14.19
N LYS A 99 -3.63 8.73 14.58
CA LYS A 99 -2.45 9.09 13.77
C LYS A 99 -1.58 7.87 13.47
N VAL A 100 -1.57 6.88 14.36
CA VAL A 100 -0.84 5.61 14.16
C VAL A 100 -1.40 4.86 12.95
N GLY A 101 -2.73 4.76 12.81
CA GLY A 101 -3.35 4.12 11.63
C GLY A 101 -3.01 4.86 10.33
N TRP A 102 -3.07 6.20 10.37
CA TRP A 102 -2.68 7.04 9.24
C TRP A 102 -1.21 6.84 8.84
N ASN A 103 -0.30 6.69 9.82
CA ASN A 103 1.11 6.43 9.55
C ASN A 103 1.33 5.08 8.84
N TYR A 104 0.58 4.03 9.20
CA TYR A 104 0.70 2.74 8.51
C TYR A 104 0.26 2.82 7.05
N VAL A 105 -0.82 3.55 6.75
CA VAL A 105 -1.23 3.82 5.35
C VAL A 105 -0.18 4.66 4.63
N PHE A 106 0.41 5.66 5.30
CA PHE A 106 1.50 6.43 4.71
C PHE A 106 2.70 5.54 4.34
N TYR A 107 3.08 4.61 5.23
CA TYR A 107 4.15 3.67 4.96
C TYR A 107 3.81 2.68 3.84
N SER A 108 2.56 2.21 3.74
CA SER A 108 2.18 1.29 2.66
C SER A 108 2.32 1.97 1.28
N VAL A 109 1.96 3.26 1.18
CA VAL A 109 2.16 4.07 -0.03
C VAL A 109 3.65 4.21 -0.36
N LEU A 110 4.52 4.50 0.63
CA LEU A 110 5.96 4.60 0.39
C LEU A 110 6.59 3.26 -0.03
N ILE A 111 6.19 2.16 0.60
CA ILE A 111 6.66 0.82 0.25
C ILE A 111 6.26 0.48 -1.19
N ASN A 112 5.04 0.82 -1.60
CA ASN A 112 4.59 0.62 -2.98
C ASN A 112 5.36 1.49 -3.98
N ALA A 113 5.68 2.74 -3.62
CA ALA A 113 6.51 3.61 -4.44
C ALA A 113 7.92 3.04 -4.64
N VAL A 114 8.55 2.54 -3.56
CA VAL A 114 9.86 1.86 -3.63
C VAL A 114 9.79 0.61 -4.50
N TYR A 115 8.76 -0.22 -4.34
CA TYR A 115 8.57 -1.40 -5.19
C TYR A 115 8.45 -1.02 -6.67
N SER A 116 7.64 0.00 -6.97
CA SER A 116 7.41 0.47 -8.34
C SER A 116 8.69 1.03 -8.96
N LEU A 117 9.54 1.68 -8.16
CA LEU A 117 10.87 2.13 -8.59
C LEU A 117 11.78 0.94 -8.94
N LEU A 118 11.86 -0.06 -8.06
CA LEU A 118 12.70 -1.25 -8.26
C LEU A 118 12.23 -2.14 -9.41
N SER A 119 10.93 -2.08 -9.74
CA SER A 119 10.32 -2.81 -10.86
C SER A 119 10.23 -1.98 -12.15
N TYR A 120 10.82 -0.78 -12.18
CA TYR A 120 10.82 0.13 -13.33
C TYR A 120 9.42 0.57 -13.81
N GLN A 121 8.41 0.50 -12.93
CA GLN A 121 7.04 0.93 -13.20
C GLN A 121 6.87 2.43 -12.93
N LEU A 122 7.68 3.26 -13.59
CA LEU A 122 7.84 4.68 -13.25
C LEU A 122 6.54 5.49 -13.43
N PHE A 123 5.77 5.22 -14.48
CA PHE A 123 4.50 5.91 -14.70
C PHE A 123 3.49 5.61 -13.59
N GLY A 124 3.30 4.32 -13.27
CA GLY A 124 2.43 3.87 -12.19
C GLY A 124 2.90 4.38 -10.82
N MET A 125 4.22 4.39 -10.60
CA MET A 125 4.83 4.94 -9.39
C MET A 125 4.44 6.40 -9.19
N ILE A 126 4.68 7.27 -10.18
CA ILE A 126 4.47 8.71 -10.03
C ILE A 126 2.98 9.00 -9.84
N VAL A 127 2.13 8.50 -10.73
CA VAL A 127 0.70 8.78 -10.69
C VAL A 127 0.05 8.19 -9.46
N GLY A 128 0.29 6.90 -9.19
CA GLY A 128 -0.30 6.18 -8.06
C GLY A 128 0.15 6.76 -6.72
N THR A 129 1.43 7.06 -6.56
CA THR A 129 1.97 7.64 -5.32
C THR A 129 1.43 9.04 -5.08
N LEU A 130 1.44 9.92 -6.10
CA LEU A 130 0.97 11.29 -5.94
C LEU A 130 -0.53 11.35 -5.59
N ILE A 131 -1.36 10.55 -6.27
CA ILE A 131 -2.80 10.50 -5.98
C ILE A 131 -3.05 9.96 -4.57
N SER A 132 -2.37 8.86 -4.20
CA SER A 132 -2.53 8.26 -2.88
C SER A 132 -2.10 9.20 -1.77
N LEU A 133 -0.95 9.86 -1.93
CA LEU A 133 -0.47 10.87 -0.97
C LEU A 133 -1.40 12.07 -0.91
N TYR A 134 -1.91 12.58 -2.03
CA TYR A 134 -2.85 13.69 -2.05
C TYR A 134 -4.11 13.36 -1.22
N LEU A 135 -4.77 12.22 -1.50
CA LEU A 135 -5.96 11.80 -0.77
C LEU A 135 -5.67 11.61 0.72
N LEU A 136 -4.55 10.95 1.05
CA LEU A 136 -4.15 10.66 2.42
C LEU A 136 -3.86 11.93 3.23
N PHE A 137 -3.15 12.90 2.64
CA PHE A 137 -2.83 14.16 3.31
C PHE A 137 -4.05 15.08 3.44
N GLN A 138 -4.98 15.05 2.48
CA GLN A 138 -6.23 15.82 2.55
C GLN A 138 -7.10 15.43 3.76
N VAL A 139 -7.05 14.16 4.19
CA VAL A 139 -7.81 13.65 5.36
C VAL A 139 -7.00 13.57 6.65
N LYS A 140 -5.70 13.91 6.63
CA LYS A 140 -4.79 13.83 7.79
C LYS A 140 -5.34 14.52 9.03
N SER A 141 -6.05 15.65 8.87
CA SER A 141 -6.65 16.41 9.99
C SER A 141 -7.72 15.63 10.77
N TYR A 142 -8.28 14.55 10.22
CA TYR A 142 -9.27 13.70 10.89
C TYR A 142 -8.64 12.63 11.78
N TYR A 143 -7.32 12.41 11.68
CA TYR A 143 -6.59 11.41 12.45
C TYR A 143 -5.77 12.09 13.56
N LYS A 144 -6.01 11.70 14.81
CA LYS A 144 -5.39 12.31 16.00
C LYS A 144 -4.37 11.40 16.67
#